data_AF-A0A0D9YJ04-F1
#
_entry.id   AF-A0A0D9YJ04-F1
#
_cell.length_a   1.000
_cell.length_b   1.000
_cell.length_c   1.000
_cell.angle_alpha   90.00
_cell.angle_beta   90.00
_cell.angle_gamma   90.00
#
_symmetry.space_group_name_H-M   'P 1'
#
loop_
_entity.id
_entity.type
_entity.pdbx_description
1 polymer ?
#
loop_
_entity_poly.entity_id
_entity_poly.type
_entity_poly.pdbx_seq_one_letter_code
_entity_poly.pdbx_strand_id
1 'polypeptide(L)'
;MAAAGGLPASATLLLLVIAAVAVAPLASAVRPVSDAHRSAAAELFAASPDGSFGDLETTYEAVRTFQILGVEKDKGLIGKACKFAAEKLASSSSSPAKDLFHAARISGVLKCSVDSGVYDDVATRLKAVIKDTNSLLELYYSVGGLLSIKEQGHNVVLPDADNTFHAIKALSQSDGRWRYDTNSAESSTFAAGIALEALSAVISLADSEVDSSMIAVVKNDIVKLFDTIKSYDDGTFYFDEKHVDAAEYKGPITTSASVVRGVTSFAAVASGKLNIPGEKILGLAKFFLGIGLPGSAKDCFNQIEVFVPLVLSLPSKVFSLTSKDQLKVEVTTVFGSAAPPLRVNLVQVLGSDSKVITTETKELQFDLDNNVHYLDIAPLKIDVGKYSLVFEISLQEQEHETIYATGGTNTEAIFVTGLIKVDKAEIGISDNDAGTVESVQKIDLQKDTSVSLSANHLQKLRLSFQLSTPLGKTFKPHQVFLKLKHDESKVEHLFVVPGSARHDEVEDVYGEARLVIQ
;
A
#
# COMPACT_ATOMS: atom_id res chain seq x y z
N MET A 1 -68.04 4.85 23.49
CA MET A 1 -67.15 5.41 24.52
C MET A 1 -66.15 4.33 24.88
N ALA A 2 -64.92 4.44 24.38
CA ALA A 2 -63.79 5.11 25.06
C ALA A 2 -63.17 4.14 26.09
N ALA A 3 -62.02 3.53 25.79
CA ALA A 3 -60.66 4.05 26.00
C ALA A 3 -60.18 3.69 27.42
N ALA A 4 -58.93 3.36 27.70
CA ALA A 4 -57.72 3.11 26.95
C ALA A 4 -56.78 2.35 27.91
N GLY A 5 -56.00 1.39 27.42
CA GLY A 5 -54.87 0.81 28.14
C GLY A 5 -53.59 1.24 27.44
N GLY A 6 -52.86 2.18 28.04
CA GLY A 6 -51.58 2.66 27.53
C GLY A 6 -50.43 1.86 28.14
N LEU A 7 -49.74 1.08 27.31
CA LEU A 7 -48.37 0.59 27.55
C LEU A 7 -47.36 1.53 26.85
N PRO A 8 -46.09 1.57 27.30
CA PRO A 8 -45.20 2.69 27.12
C PRO A 8 -44.64 2.83 25.70
N ALA A 9 -44.28 4.06 25.39
CA ALA A 9 -43.77 4.55 24.12
C ALA A 9 -42.57 3.75 23.57
N SER A 10 -42.80 3.12 22.42
CA SER A 10 -42.01 3.24 21.19
C SER A 10 -40.47 3.18 21.37
N ALA A 11 -39.80 2.03 21.22
CA ALA A 11 -39.65 1.27 19.97
C ALA A 11 -39.19 2.12 18.75
N THR A 12 -38.36 3.14 18.98
CA THR A 12 -37.72 3.93 17.90
C THR A 12 -36.22 4.16 18.16
N LEU A 13 -35.48 3.11 18.55
CA LEU A 13 -34.02 3.19 18.64
C LEU A 13 -33.33 1.81 18.51
N LEU A 14 -33.87 0.93 17.67
CA LEU A 14 -33.28 -0.39 17.42
C LEU A 14 -33.39 -0.76 15.94
N LEU A 15 -32.79 0.07 15.07
CA LEU A 15 -32.74 -0.19 13.62
C LEU A 15 -31.43 0.25 12.96
N LEU A 16 -30.33 0.35 13.71
CA LEU A 16 -29.03 0.80 13.18
C LEU A 16 -27.81 -0.03 13.62
N VAL A 17 -28.00 -1.26 14.12
CA VAL A 17 -26.87 -2.11 14.59
C VAL A 17 -26.78 -3.48 13.91
N ILE A 18 -27.63 -3.79 12.93
CA ILE A 18 -27.50 -5.04 12.14
C ILE A 18 -27.01 -4.72 10.73
N ALA A 19 -25.77 -4.26 10.65
CA ALA A 19 -24.93 -4.31 9.46
C ALA A 19 -23.50 -4.69 9.86
N ALA A 20 -23.36 -5.70 10.72
CA ALA A 20 -22.10 -6.46 10.81
C ALA A 20 -22.04 -7.36 9.56
N VAL A 21 -21.68 -6.74 8.45
CA VAL A 21 -21.24 -7.43 7.23
C VAL A 21 -20.15 -8.40 7.66
N ALA A 22 -20.26 -9.65 7.22
CA ALA A 22 -19.16 -10.59 7.21
C ALA A 22 -17.99 -9.93 6.47
N VAL A 23 -17.06 -9.34 7.23
CA VAL A 23 -15.80 -8.84 6.70
C VAL A 23 -14.96 -10.07 6.42
N ALA A 24 -15.13 -10.64 5.23
CA ALA A 24 -13.98 -11.26 4.57
C ALA A 24 -12.86 -10.21 4.62
N PRO A 25 -11.60 -10.58 4.89
CA PRO A 25 -10.51 -9.62 4.79
C PRO A 25 -10.41 -9.21 3.33
N LEU A 26 -11.16 -8.16 2.97
CA LEU A 26 -10.76 -7.27 1.91
C LEU A 26 -9.45 -6.71 2.43
N ALA A 27 -8.33 -7.34 2.05
CA ALA A 27 -7.09 -6.61 1.95
C ALA A 27 -7.45 -5.40 1.08
N SER A 28 -7.71 -4.26 1.72
CA SER A 28 -7.97 -3.02 1.02
C SER A 28 -6.78 -2.84 0.11
N ALA A 29 -6.98 -2.90 -1.20
CA ALA A 29 -5.93 -2.66 -2.18
C ALA A 29 -5.21 -1.39 -1.74
N VAL A 30 -3.95 -1.52 -1.33
CA VAL A 30 -3.15 -0.39 -0.87
C VAL A 30 -3.12 0.57 -2.04
N ARG A 31 -3.64 1.78 -1.87
CA ARG A 31 -3.57 2.82 -2.89
C ARG A 31 -2.43 3.77 -2.53
N PRO A 32 -1.83 4.44 -3.52
CA PRO A 32 -0.90 5.53 -3.22
C PRO A 32 -1.56 6.58 -2.31
N VAL A 33 -0.74 7.25 -1.52
CA VAL A 33 -1.10 8.39 -0.67
C VAL A 33 -1.89 9.39 -1.50
N SER A 34 -3.17 9.53 -1.15
CA SER A 34 -4.09 10.49 -1.77
C SER A 34 -3.99 11.87 -1.12
N ASP A 35 -4.61 12.88 -1.74
CA ASP A 35 -4.68 14.22 -1.16
C ASP A 35 -5.36 14.24 0.21
N ALA A 36 -6.29 13.32 0.49
CA ALA A 36 -6.88 13.18 1.82
C ALA A 36 -5.85 12.75 2.87
N HIS A 37 -4.92 11.85 2.51
CA HIS A 37 -3.82 11.46 3.40
C HIS A 37 -2.84 12.61 3.63
N ARG A 38 -2.55 13.39 2.57
CA ARG A 38 -1.73 14.61 2.67
C ARG A 38 -2.37 15.65 3.58
N SER A 39 -3.67 15.88 3.45
CA SER A 39 -4.44 16.79 4.32
C SER A 39 -4.47 16.29 5.76
N ALA A 40 -4.70 14.99 6.00
CA ALA A 40 -4.67 14.43 7.34
C ALA A 40 -3.28 14.56 8.00
N ALA A 41 -2.20 14.37 7.24
CA ALA A 41 -0.85 14.63 7.73
C ALA A 41 -0.64 16.11 8.04
N ALA A 42 -1.14 17.03 7.22
CA ALA A 42 -1.09 18.47 7.50
C ALA A 42 -1.87 18.86 8.77
N GLU A 43 -2.99 18.18 9.06
CA GLU A 43 -3.75 18.36 10.30
C GLU A 43 -3.02 17.79 11.52
N LEU A 44 -2.43 16.59 11.40
CA LEU A 44 -1.65 15.97 12.48
C LEU A 44 -0.42 16.80 12.87
N PHE A 45 0.22 17.41 11.88
CA PHE A 45 1.35 18.33 12.06
C PHE A 45 0.91 19.79 12.00
N ALA A 46 -0.32 20.14 12.40
CA ALA A 46 -0.75 21.53 12.35
C ALA A 46 0.18 22.42 13.19
N ALA A 47 0.71 23.48 12.56
CA ALA A 47 1.54 24.44 13.26
C ALA A 47 0.72 25.16 14.34
N SER A 48 1.36 25.48 15.46
CA SER A 48 0.81 26.34 16.50
C SER A 48 0.47 27.73 15.94
N PRO A 49 -0.34 28.55 16.63
CA PRO A 49 -0.74 29.89 16.15
C PRO A 49 0.43 30.84 15.84
N ASP A 50 1.60 30.63 16.44
CA ASP A 50 2.84 31.36 16.16
C ASP A 50 3.55 30.85 14.87
N GLY A 51 3.09 29.73 14.32
CA GLY A 51 3.64 29.03 13.17
C GLY A 51 4.82 28.12 13.51
N SER A 52 5.04 27.80 14.78
CA SER A 52 5.99 26.79 15.22
C SER A 52 5.34 25.39 15.25
N PHE A 53 6.14 24.34 15.12
CA PHE A 53 5.68 22.96 15.30
C PHE A 53 5.99 22.44 16.72
N GLY A 54 6.23 23.33 17.68
CA GLY A 54 6.80 22.97 18.98
C GLY A 54 8.32 23.07 18.97
N ASP A 55 9.01 22.01 19.39
CA ASP A 55 10.47 21.98 19.46
C ASP A 55 11.13 21.63 18.11
N LEU A 56 12.48 21.60 18.09
CA LEU A 56 13.23 21.29 16.87
C LEU A 56 13.02 19.84 16.40
N GLU A 57 12.80 18.90 17.31
CA GLU A 57 12.51 17.50 16.95
C GLU A 57 11.18 17.43 16.20
N THR A 58 10.11 17.95 16.79
CA THR A 58 8.78 17.95 16.18
C THR A 58 8.75 18.76 14.88
N THR A 59 9.51 19.86 14.83
CA THR A 59 9.69 20.64 13.59
C THR A 59 10.38 19.81 12.51
N TYR A 60 11.45 19.08 12.84
CA TYR A 60 12.14 18.20 11.90
C TYR A 60 11.18 17.11 11.38
N GLU A 61 10.42 16.47 12.27
CA GLU A 61 9.46 15.42 11.92
C GLU A 61 8.39 15.93 10.96
N ALA A 62 7.83 17.11 11.24
CA ALA A 62 6.83 17.73 10.37
C ALA A 62 7.42 18.03 8.98
N VAL A 63 8.57 18.71 8.92
CA VAL A 63 9.15 19.11 7.63
C VAL A 63 9.63 17.91 6.82
N ARG A 64 10.14 16.87 7.48
CA ARG A 64 10.55 15.62 6.82
C ARG A 64 9.32 14.85 6.32
N THR A 65 8.26 14.77 7.12
CA THR A 65 7.00 14.15 6.72
C THR A 65 6.42 14.82 5.48
N PHE A 66 6.30 16.15 5.49
CA PHE A 66 5.81 16.89 4.33
C PHE A 66 6.70 16.76 3.10
N GLN A 67 8.02 16.62 3.28
CA GLN A 67 8.94 16.36 2.18
C GLN A 67 8.69 14.97 1.56
N ILE A 68 8.53 13.94 2.39
CA ILE A 68 8.26 12.57 1.94
C ILE A 68 6.90 12.48 1.23
N LEU A 69 5.87 13.12 1.78
CA LEU A 69 4.51 13.10 1.25
C LEU A 69 4.28 14.03 0.05
N GLY A 70 5.26 14.86 -0.30
CA GLY A 70 5.15 15.85 -1.37
C GLY A 70 4.09 16.93 -1.10
N VAL A 71 3.85 17.27 0.18
CA VAL A 71 2.91 18.33 0.55
C VAL A 71 3.51 19.67 0.18
N GLU A 72 2.84 20.45 -0.68
CA GLU A 72 3.25 21.82 -0.98
C GLU A 72 3.24 22.65 0.31
N LYS A 73 4.44 23.04 0.75
CA LYS A 73 4.61 23.83 1.97
C LYS A 73 4.42 25.30 1.63
N ASP A 74 3.64 25.99 2.46
CA ASP A 74 3.60 27.44 2.48
C ASP A 74 5.05 27.98 2.62
N LYS A 75 5.43 28.89 1.71
CA LYS A 75 6.75 29.55 1.74
C LYS A 75 7.01 30.25 3.08
N GLY A 76 5.96 30.77 3.72
CA GLY A 76 6.04 31.37 5.06
C GLY A 76 6.40 30.35 6.13
N LEU A 77 5.91 29.11 6.01
CA LEU A 77 6.20 28.03 6.95
C LEU A 77 7.63 27.49 6.78
N ILE A 78 8.11 27.36 5.53
CA ILE A 78 9.53 27.08 5.24
C ILE A 78 10.42 28.16 5.84
N GLY A 79 10.07 29.44 5.64
CA GLY A 79 10.84 30.56 6.17
C GLY A 79 10.94 30.56 7.69
N LYS A 80 9.85 30.25 8.40
CA LYS A 80 9.84 30.15 9.87
C LYS A 80 10.69 28.99 10.38
N ALA A 81 10.56 27.80 9.80
CA ALA A 81 11.35 26.64 10.19
C ALA A 81 12.86 26.87 9.92
N CYS A 82 13.21 27.47 8.78
CA CYS A 82 14.58 27.84 8.47
C CYS A 82 15.14 28.89 9.44
N LYS A 83 14.35 29.91 9.78
CA LYS A 83 14.75 30.91 10.77
C LYS A 83 15.00 30.26 12.14
N PHE A 84 14.11 29.38 12.59
CA PHE A 84 14.24 28.70 13.87
C PHE A 84 15.49 27.81 13.94
N ALA A 85 15.77 27.04 12.87
CA ALA A 85 17.00 26.26 12.76
C ALA A 85 18.25 27.14 12.73
N ALA A 86 18.25 28.20 11.91
CA ALA A 86 19.39 29.11 11.77
C ALA A 86 19.72 29.84 13.09
N GLU A 87 18.72 30.33 13.81
CA GLU A 87 18.90 30.97 15.12
C GLU A 87 19.53 30.00 16.15
N LYS A 88 19.13 28.73 16.12
CA LYS A 88 19.66 27.70 17.02
C LYS A 88 21.08 27.27 16.68
N LEU A 89 21.41 27.19 15.39
CA LEU A 89 22.76 26.91 14.91
C LEU A 89 23.72 28.08 15.21
N ALA A 90 23.27 29.32 15.00
CA ALA A 90 24.07 30.53 15.25
C ALA A 90 24.19 30.91 16.73
N SER A 91 23.45 30.26 17.62
CA SER A 91 23.50 30.53 19.05
C SER A 91 24.87 30.14 19.63
N SER A 92 25.57 31.15 20.16
CA SER A 92 26.88 31.00 20.81
C SER A 92 26.82 30.42 22.23
N SER A 93 25.62 30.17 22.77
CA SER A 93 25.43 29.43 24.02
C SER A 93 25.60 27.92 23.78
N SER A 94 25.88 27.14 24.84
CA SER A 94 25.98 25.68 24.78
C SER A 94 24.61 25.02 24.50
N SER A 95 24.05 25.22 23.30
CA SER A 95 22.89 24.48 22.81
C SER A 95 23.15 22.98 22.98
N PRO A 96 22.19 22.21 23.52
CA PRO A 96 22.31 20.76 23.63
C PRO A 96 22.60 20.13 22.26
N ALA A 97 23.32 19.00 22.24
CA ALA A 97 23.61 18.29 20.98
C ALA A 97 22.33 17.93 20.22
N LYS A 98 21.27 17.57 20.94
CA LYS A 98 19.93 17.31 20.38
C LYS A 98 19.39 18.48 19.54
N ASP A 99 19.48 19.70 20.06
CA ASP A 99 19.00 20.90 19.35
C ASP A 99 19.83 21.13 18.07
N LEU A 100 21.16 21.04 18.17
CA LEU A 100 22.05 21.22 17.03
C LEU A 100 21.81 20.17 15.94
N PHE A 101 21.60 18.91 16.35
CA PHE A 101 21.26 17.80 15.46
C PHE A 101 19.99 18.08 14.64
N HIS A 102 18.88 18.37 15.31
CA HIS A 102 17.62 18.61 14.62
C HIS A 102 17.65 19.91 13.80
N ALA A 103 18.32 20.97 14.28
CA ALA A 103 18.48 22.20 13.52
C ALA A 103 19.29 21.97 12.23
N ALA A 104 20.39 21.20 12.29
CA ALA A 104 21.17 20.84 11.11
C ALA A 104 20.33 20.03 10.10
N ARG A 105 19.52 19.08 10.57
CA ARG A 105 18.63 18.28 9.70
C ARG A 105 17.52 19.11 9.07
N ILE A 106 16.89 20.03 9.82
CA ILE A 106 15.90 20.97 9.27
C ILE A 106 16.55 21.80 8.17
N SER A 107 17.74 22.33 8.42
CA SER A 107 18.49 23.12 7.45
C SER A 107 18.77 22.34 6.17
N GLY A 108 19.22 21.09 6.29
CA GLY A 108 19.46 20.21 5.14
C GLY A 108 18.19 19.87 4.36
N VAL A 109 17.11 19.48 5.04
CA VAL A 109 15.83 19.11 4.41
C VAL A 109 15.20 20.28 3.65
N LEU A 110 15.26 21.49 4.21
CA LEU A 110 14.67 22.69 3.64
C LEU A 110 15.63 23.52 2.78
N LYS A 111 16.92 23.15 2.73
CA LYS A 111 18.00 23.90 2.08
C LYS A 111 18.06 25.36 2.58
N CYS A 112 18.07 25.54 3.89
CA CYS A 112 18.09 26.86 4.49
C CYS A 112 19.42 27.59 4.21
N SER A 113 19.36 28.92 4.07
CA SER A 113 20.56 29.74 3.89
C SER A 113 21.24 30.00 5.23
N VAL A 114 22.16 29.12 5.62
CA VAL A 114 23.01 29.26 6.83
C VAL A 114 24.45 29.49 6.39
N ASP A 115 25.14 30.42 7.06
CA ASP A 115 26.54 30.74 6.77
C ASP A 115 27.47 29.55 7.07
N SER A 116 28.49 29.34 6.22
CA SER A 116 29.41 28.21 6.37
C SER A 116 30.19 28.23 7.69
N GLY A 117 30.55 29.41 8.19
CA GLY A 117 31.28 29.55 9.45
C GLY A 117 30.45 29.13 10.67
N VAL A 118 29.12 29.20 10.58
CA VAL A 118 28.23 28.66 11.63
C VAL A 118 28.34 27.14 11.70
N TYR A 119 28.42 26.46 10.56
CA TYR A 119 28.57 25.00 10.53
C TYR A 119 29.94 24.55 11.06
N ASP A 120 31.01 25.32 10.83
CA ASP A 120 32.33 25.03 11.39
C ASP A 120 32.34 25.14 12.93
N ASP A 121 31.67 26.15 13.49
CA ASP A 121 31.48 26.31 14.94
C ASP A 121 30.66 25.15 15.52
N VAL A 122 29.51 24.83 14.91
CA VAL A 122 28.65 23.72 15.35
C VAL A 122 29.40 22.39 15.28
N ALA A 123 30.15 22.13 14.21
CA ALA A 123 30.95 20.92 14.09
C ALA A 123 32.02 20.81 15.20
N THR A 124 32.65 21.94 15.57
CA THR A 124 33.61 22.00 16.67
C THR A 124 32.95 21.64 18.01
N ARG A 125 31.77 22.17 18.27
CA ARG A 125 31.01 21.92 19.50
C ARG A 125 30.53 20.48 19.61
N LEU A 126 30.00 19.90 18.53
CA LEU A 126 29.56 18.50 18.51
C LEU A 126 30.75 17.54 18.73
N LYS A 127 31.91 17.83 18.14
CA LYS A 127 33.14 17.07 18.39
C LYS A 127 33.61 17.16 19.84
N ALA A 128 33.38 18.30 20.52
CA ALA A 128 33.69 18.44 21.93
C ALA A 128 32.78 17.54 22.79
N VAL A 129 31.47 17.49 22.50
CA VAL A 129 30.52 16.61 23.22
C VAL A 129 30.92 15.14 23.11
N ILE A 130 31.33 14.68 21.91
CA ILE A 130 31.73 13.27 21.68
C ILE A 130 32.87 12.84 22.61
N LYS A 131 33.82 13.73 22.93
CA LYS A 131 34.99 13.39 23.75
C LYS A 131 34.66 13.11 25.21
N ASP A 132 33.64 13.78 25.73
CA ASP A 132 33.37 13.83 27.18
C ASP A 132 32.14 13.01 27.59
N THR A 133 31.34 12.54 26.63
CA THR A 133 30.06 11.87 26.91
C THR A 133 30.19 10.36 27.09
N ASN A 134 29.39 9.82 28.01
CA ASN A 134 29.12 8.38 28.16
C ASN A 134 27.67 8.00 27.79
N SER A 135 26.92 8.96 27.23
CA SER A 135 25.52 8.80 26.83
C SER A 135 25.41 8.48 25.35
N LEU A 136 24.68 7.41 25.03
CA LEU A 136 24.33 7.01 23.67
C LEU A 136 23.60 8.13 22.92
N LEU A 137 22.69 8.84 23.59
CA LEU A 137 21.91 9.90 22.94
C LEU A 137 22.79 11.09 22.57
N GLU A 138 23.71 11.49 23.45
CA GLU A 138 24.67 12.56 23.14
C GLU A 138 25.62 12.16 22.00
N LEU A 139 26.08 10.91 21.99
CA LEU A 139 26.86 10.37 20.87
C LEU A 139 26.05 10.42 19.58
N TYR A 140 24.83 9.87 19.58
CA TYR A 140 23.91 9.84 18.45
C TYR A 140 23.65 11.22 17.86
N TYR A 141 23.23 12.19 18.68
CA TYR A 141 22.95 13.54 18.22
C TYR A 141 24.22 14.23 17.70
N SER A 142 25.36 14.00 18.34
CA SER A 142 26.62 14.62 17.93
C SER A 142 27.14 14.09 16.59
N VAL A 143 27.24 12.76 16.44
CA VAL A 143 27.72 12.16 15.18
C VAL A 143 26.70 12.33 14.06
N GLY A 144 25.41 12.19 14.36
CA GLY A 144 24.35 12.43 13.39
C GLY A 144 24.29 13.90 12.94
N GLY A 145 24.60 14.84 13.84
CA GLY A 145 24.66 16.26 13.52
C GLY A 145 25.83 16.57 12.59
N LEU A 146 27.00 16.02 12.89
CA LEU A 146 28.18 16.10 12.02
C LEU A 146 27.90 15.51 10.62
N LEU A 147 27.23 14.35 10.55
CA LEU A 147 26.85 13.72 9.28
C LEU A 147 25.88 14.62 8.50
N SER A 148 24.87 15.17 9.16
CA SER A 148 23.89 16.07 8.53
C SER A 148 24.56 17.31 7.93
N ILE A 149 25.60 17.83 8.57
CA ILE A 149 26.40 18.96 8.06
C ILE A 149 27.25 18.50 6.85
N LYS A 150 27.87 17.32 6.91
CA LYS A 150 28.62 16.74 5.79
C LYS A 150 27.76 16.54 4.55
N GLU A 151 26.55 16.02 4.71
CA GLU A 151 25.60 15.78 3.61
C GLU A 151 25.13 17.06 2.93
N GLN A 152 25.24 18.21 3.62
CA GLN A 152 24.99 19.54 3.04
C GLN A 152 26.18 20.08 2.22
N GLY A 153 27.27 19.31 2.08
CA GLY A 153 28.44 19.66 1.29
C GLY A 153 29.59 20.31 2.07
N HIS A 154 29.49 20.37 3.40
CA HIS A 154 30.56 20.90 4.24
C HIS A 154 31.62 19.84 4.54
N ASN A 155 32.88 20.26 4.64
CA ASN A 155 33.98 19.35 4.90
C ASN A 155 34.06 18.99 6.40
N VAL A 156 33.38 17.91 6.79
CA VAL A 156 33.38 17.40 8.16
C VAL A 156 33.91 15.98 8.20
N VAL A 157 34.93 15.78 9.03
CA VAL A 157 35.48 14.46 9.37
C VAL A 157 35.49 14.27 10.88
N LEU A 158 35.43 13.02 11.33
CA LEU A 158 35.58 12.58 12.72
C LEU A 158 36.98 11.95 12.90
N PRO A 159 37.97 12.69 13.44
CA PRO A 159 39.36 12.22 13.50
C PRO A 159 39.62 11.03 14.43
N ASP A 160 38.69 10.72 15.34
CA ASP A 160 38.81 9.62 16.30
C ASP A 160 37.60 8.68 16.18
N ALA A 161 37.32 8.29 14.93
CA ALA A 161 36.17 7.46 14.58
C ALA A 161 36.24 6.09 15.26
N ASP A 162 37.41 5.47 15.34
CA ASP A 162 37.58 4.17 15.99
C ASP A 162 37.22 4.23 17.49
N ASN A 163 37.76 5.17 18.27
CA ASN A 163 37.41 5.27 19.68
C ASN A 163 35.93 5.59 19.88
N THR A 164 35.35 6.43 19.03
CA THR A 164 33.91 6.74 19.06
C THR A 164 33.08 5.50 18.76
N PHE A 165 33.49 4.70 17.76
CA PHE A 165 32.84 3.43 17.43
C PHE A 165 32.89 2.46 18.61
N HIS A 166 34.05 2.32 19.25
CA HIS A 166 34.21 1.50 20.45
C HIS A 166 33.34 1.94 21.61
N ALA A 167 33.24 3.26 21.84
CA ALA A 167 32.42 3.81 22.92
C ALA A 167 30.94 3.44 22.72
N ILE A 168 30.41 3.59 21.51
CA ILE A 168 29.03 3.18 21.18
C ILE A 168 28.88 1.65 21.27
N LYS A 169 29.86 0.90 20.78
CA LYS A 169 29.84 -0.57 20.81
C LYS A 169 29.88 -1.11 22.25
N ALA A 170 30.59 -0.46 23.17
CA ALA A 170 30.69 -0.89 24.56
C ALA A 170 29.33 -0.90 25.29
N LEU A 171 28.33 -0.17 24.78
CA LEU A 171 26.97 -0.14 25.31
C LEU A 171 26.10 -1.34 24.86
N SER A 172 26.55 -2.09 23.85
CA SER A 172 25.88 -3.29 23.34
C SER A 172 25.79 -4.40 24.39
N GLN A 173 24.71 -5.19 24.33
CA GLN A 173 24.52 -6.37 25.16
C GLN A 173 24.52 -7.65 24.31
N SER A 174 24.69 -8.79 24.99
CA SER A 174 24.83 -10.09 24.34
C SER A 174 23.59 -10.54 23.56
N ASP A 175 22.42 -9.94 23.82
CA ASP A 175 21.14 -10.18 23.14
C ASP A 175 20.86 -9.20 21.99
N GLY A 176 21.83 -8.35 21.64
CA GLY A 176 21.69 -7.35 20.58
C GLY A 176 20.92 -6.10 21.01
N ARG A 177 20.57 -5.92 22.28
CA ARG A 177 20.03 -4.65 22.80
C ARG A 177 21.15 -3.72 23.26
N TRP A 178 20.87 -2.42 23.35
CA TRP A 178 21.86 -1.42 23.76
C TRP A 178 21.43 -0.67 25.01
N ARG A 179 22.41 -0.29 25.82
CA ARG A 179 22.21 0.62 26.96
C ARG A 179 22.20 2.07 26.49
N TYR A 180 21.51 2.93 27.22
CA TYR A 180 21.54 4.37 26.97
C TYR A 180 22.82 5.05 27.46
N ASP A 181 23.48 4.47 28.46
CA ASP A 181 24.74 4.97 28.99
C ASP A 181 25.51 3.84 29.70
N THR A 182 26.73 4.13 30.12
CA THR A 182 27.60 3.14 30.77
C THR A 182 27.12 2.70 32.15
N ASN A 183 26.25 3.48 32.79
CA ASN A 183 25.79 3.28 34.16
C ASN A 183 24.42 2.60 34.21
N SER A 184 23.65 2.61 33.11
CA SER A 184 22.36 1.95 33.04
C SER A 184 22.53 0.43 33.10
N ALA A 185 21.84 -0.23 34.03
CA ALA A 185 21.78 -1.69 34.04
C ALA A 185 20.93 -2.22 32.88
N GLU A 186 19.98 -1.41 32.42
CA GLU A 186 18.95 -1.80 31.48
C GLU A 186 19.32 -1.47 30.05
N SER A 187 19.03 -2.43 29.18
CA SER A 187 19.19 -2.33 27.73
C SER A 187 17.83 -2.29 27.04
N SER A 188 17.79 -1.55 25.93
CA SER A 188 16.59 -1.21 25.18
C SER A 188 16.72 -1.65 23.73
N THR A 189 15.61 -2.13 23.18
CA THR A 189 15.47 -2.45 21.76
C THR A 189 15.45 -1.16 20.94
N PHE A 190 14.77 -0.12 21.41
CA PHE A 190 14.76 1.20 20.78
C PHE A 190 16.17 1.83 20.73
N ALA A 191 16.94 1.72 21.82
CA ALA A 191 18.32 2.19 21.89
C ALA A 191 19.24 1.46 20.89
N ALA A 192 18.98 0.19 20.58
CA ALA A 192 19.76 -0.54 19.58
C ALA A 192 19.65 0.11 18.20
N GLY A 193 18.45 0.54 17.79
CA GLY A 193 18.25 1.30 16.55
C GLY A 193 19.06 2.60 16.52
N ILE A 194 18.99 3.37 17.59
CA ILE A 194 19.77 4.62 17.76
C ILE A 194 21.27 4.36 17.65
N ALA A 195 21.76 3.31 18.32
CA ALA A 195 23.17 2.96 18.30
C ALA A 195 23.65 2.55 16.90
N LEU A 196 22.87 1.77 16.17
CA LEU A 196 23.20 1.36 14.81
C LEU A 196 23.22 2.56 13.85
N GLU A 197 22.27 3.48 13.97
CA GLU A 197 22.29 4.74 13.21
C GLU A 197 23.53 5.58 13.56
N ALA A 198 23.88 5.69 14.85
CA ALA A 198 25.08 6.40 15.29
C ALA A 198 26.39 5.75 14.75
N LEU A 199 26.51 4.42 14.80
CA LEU A 199 27.66 3.70 14.26
C LEU A 199 27.79 3.90 12.75
N SER A 200 26.66 3.97 12.03
CA SER A 200 26.67 4.25 10.59
C SER A 200 27.20 5.65 10.26
N ALA A 201 26.85 6.64 11.10
CA ALA A 201 27.36 7.99 10.97
C ALA A 201 28.85 8.08 11.29
N VAL A 202 29.33 7.35 12.30
CA VAL A 202 30.77 7.25 12.61
C VAL A 202 31.56 6.71 11.42
N ILE A 203 31.12 5.60 10.82
CA ILE A 203 31.76 5.02 9.61
C ILE A 203 31.78 6.05 8.48
N SER A 204 30.66 6.73 8.25
CA SER A 204 30.53 7.73 7.17
C SER A 204 31.40 8.98 7.38
N LEU A 205 31.71 9.32 8.63
CA LEU A 205 32.49 10.49 9.01
C LEU A 205 33.99 10.20 9.17
N ALA A 206 34.38 8.94 9.23
CA ALA A 206 35.76 8.53 9.43
C ALA A 206 36.66 9.05 8.28
N ASP A 207 37.87 9.47 8.63
CA ASP A 207 38.92 9.84 7.69
C ASP A 207 39.77 8.63 7.23
N SER A 208 39.57 7.50 7.90
CA SER A 208 40.27 6.23 7.74
C SER A 208 39.28 5.07 7.87
N GLU A 209 39.66 3.90 7.37
CA GLU A 209 38.80 2.71 7.41
C GLU A 209 38.62 2.22 8.85
N VAL A 210 37.37 2.16 9.31
CA VAL A 210 37.01 1.59 10.62
C VAL A 210 37.25 0.07 10.60
N ASP A 211 37.76 -0.47 11.70
CA ASP A 211 38.11 -1.90 11.82
C ASP A 211 36.98 -2.84 11.37
N SER A 212 37.22 -3.54 10.26
CA SER A 212 36.30 -4.51 9.66
C SER A 212 35.86 -5.62 10.61
N SER A 213 36.69 -6.00 11.59
CA SER A 213 36.35 -6.99 12.60
C SER A 213 35.25 -6.49 13.53
N MET A 214 35.25 -5.20 13.86
CA MET A 214 34.22 -4.58 14.70
C MET A 214 32.90 -4.44 13.98
N ILE A 215 32.96 -4.12 12.68
CA ILE A 215 31.79 -4.16 11.81
C ILE A 215 31.17 -5.56 11.84
N ALA A 216 31.98 -6.62 11.75
CA ALA A 216 31.50 -8.01 11.83
C ALA A 216 30.86 -8.34 13.20
N VAL A 217 31.39 -7.81 14.31
CA VAL A 217 30.74 -7.97 15.63
C VAL A 217 29.38 -7.29 15.66
N VAL A 218 29.26 -6.06 15.17
CA VAL A 218 27.96 -5.36 15.10
C VAL A 218 26.97 -6.11 14.23
N LYS A 219 27.40 -6.68 13.10
CA LYS A 219 26.53 -7.54 12.27
C LYS A 219 25.98 -8.73 13.05
N ASN A 220 26.79 -9.38 13.87
CA ASN A 220 26.34 -10.47 14.72
C ASN A 220 25.34 -10.00 15.78
N ASP A 221 25.55 -8.82 16.38
CA ASP A 221 24.62 -8.26 17.33
C ASP A 221 23.26 -7.90 16.69
N ILE A 222 23.26 -7.42 15.43
CA ILE A 222 22.03 -7.23 14.66
C ILE A 222 21.27 -8.56 14.51
N VAL A 223 21.96 -9.66 14.17
CA VAL A 223 21.32 -10.98 14.06
C VAL A 223 20.64 -11.37 15.37
N LYS A 224 21.33 -11.19 16.51
CA LYS A 224 20.78 -11.49 17.84
C LYS A 224 19.62 -10.58 18.22
N LEU A 225 19.68 -9.29 17.86
CA LEU A 225 18.57 -8.37 18.03
C LEU A 225 17.32 -8.90 17.32
N PHE A 226 17.46 -9.39 16.09
CA PHE A 226 16.36 -9.99 15.33
C PHE A 226 15.84 -11.31 15.94
N ASP A 227 16.55 -11.96 16.85
CA ASP A 227 16.01 -13.12 17.61
C ASP A 227 15.02 -12.69 18.70
N THR A 228 15.01 -11.40 19.06
CA THR A 228 14.07 -10.83 20.04
C THR A 228 12.74 -10.36 19.43
N ILE A 229 12.65 -10.35 18.09
CA ILE A 229 11.49 -9.86 17.33
C ILE A 229 10.22 -10.62 17.72
N LYS A 230 9.10 -9.91 17.79
CA LYS A 230 7.77 -10.47 18.05
C LYS A 230 7.07 -10.76 16.73
N SER A 231 6.13 -11.70 16.78
CA SER A 231 5.36 -12.13 15.61
C SER A 231 3.88 -12.27 15.94
N TYR A 232 3.03 -12.01 14.95
CA TYR A 232 1.64 -12.44 14.91
C TYR A 232 1.50 -13.68 14.02
N ASP A 233 0.37 -14.39 14.14
CA ASP A 233 0.10 -15.63 13.39
C ASP A 233 -0.03 -15.43 11.87
N ASP A 234 -0.22 -14.19 11.41
CA ASP A 234 -0.31 -13.80 10.00
C ASP A 234 1.06 -13.53 9.33
N GLY A 235 2.15 -13.79 10.06
CA GLY A 235 3.52 -13.54 9.62
C GLY A 235 3.94 -12.07 9.67
N THR A 236 3.20 -11.22 10.39
CA THR A 236 3.62 -9.86 10.74
C THR A 236 4.65 -9.91 11.87
N PHE A 237 5.75 -9.17 11.74
CA PHE A 237 6.84 -9.10 12.72
C PHE A 237 7.01 -7.66 13.22
N TYR A 238 7.31 -7.48 14.50
CA TYR A 238 7.55 -6.17 15.10
C TYR A 238 8.52 -6.25 16.27
N PHE A 239 9.16 -5.13 16.58
CA PHE A 239 9.91 -4.96 17.81
C PHE A 239 9.06 -4.25 18.85
N ASP A 240 9.16 -4.71 20.10
CA ASP A 240 8.52 -4.10 21.24
C ASP A 240 9.58 -3.81 22.31
N GLU A 241 9.32 -2.78 23.11
CA GLU A 241 10.16 -2.44 24.24
C GLU A 241 9.63 -3.14 25.49
N LYS A 242 10.52 -3.71 26.31
CA LYS A 242 10.07 -4.21 27.60
C LYS A 242 9.72 -3.01 28.48
N HIS A 243 8.56 -3.04 29.14
CA HIS A 243 8.23 -2.04 30.13
C HIS A 243 9.24 -2.16 31.27
N VAL A 244 10.12 -1.17 31.42
CA VAL A 244 11.01 -1.05 32.55
C VAL A 244 10.91 0.37 33.11
N ASP A 245 10.88 0.47 34.43
CA ASP A 245 10.26 1.56 35.19
C ASP A 245 10.65 3.00 34.77
N ALA A 246 9.66 3.89 34.86
CA ALA A 246 9.73 5.36 34.82
C ALA A 246 10.34 6.06 33.58
N ALA A 247 10.98 5.35 32.65
CA ALA A 247 11.31 5.89 31.33
C ALA A 247 10.07 5.89 30.43
N GLU A 248 9.94 6.89 29.57
CA GLU A 248 8.84 7.02 28.61
C GLU A 248 8.77 5.79 27.69
N TYR A 249 7.80 4.90 27.94
CA TYR A 249 7.59 3.68 27.15
C TYR A 249 7.50 4.03 25.66
N LYS A 250 8.30 3.35 24.84
CA LYS A 250 8.27 3.47 23.38
C LYS A 250 7.42 2.35 22.81
N GLY A 251 6.28 2.72 22.23
CA GLY A 251 5.37 1.75 21.63
C GLY A 251 5.99 0.98 20.45
N PRO A 252 5.36 -0.13 20.03
CA PRO A 252 5.93 -1.02 19.01
C PRO A 252 6.28 -0.35 17.68
N ILE A 253 5.51 0.66 17.25
CA ILE A 253 5.76 1.43 16.03
C ILE A 253 7.08 2.19 16.13
N THR A 254 7.25 2.96 17.20
CA THR A 254 8.46 3.77 17.45
C THR A 254 9.69 2.88 17.61
N THR A 255 9.56 1.78 18.34
CA THR A 255 10.65 0.82 18.56
C THR A 255 11.06 0.12 17.27
N SER A 256 10.10 -0.40 16.50
CA SER A 256 10.36 -1.02 15.20
C SER A 256 11.00 -0.02 14.22
N ALA A 257 10.52 1.22 14.20
CA ALA A 257 11.01 2.25 13.29
C ALA A 257 12.46 2.61 13.57
N SER A 258 12.81 2.77 14.85
CA SER A 258 14.19 3.01 15.29
C SER A 258 15.12 1.87 14.84
N VAL A 259 14.74 0.62 15.08
CA VAL A 259 15.55 -0.55 14.70
C VAL A 259 15.75 -0.62 13.20
N VAL A 260 14.67 -0.53 12.41
CA VAL A 260 14.78 -0.63 10.96
C VAL A 260 15.61 0.52 10.39
N ARG A 261 15.42 1.76 10.87
CA ARG A 261 16.24 2.90 10.46
C ARG A 261 17.72 2.65 10.76
N GLY A 262 18.05 2.29 11.99
CA GLY A 262 19.42 2.02 12.39
C GLY A 262 20.09 0.89 11.60
N VAL A 263 19.38 -0.23 11.40
CA VAL A 263 19.86 -1.37 10.62
C VAL A 263 20.07 -0.99 9.16
N THR A 264 19.15 -0.23 8.56
CA THR A 264 19.24 0.20 7.17
C THR A 264 20.41 1.17 6.97
N SER A 265 20.55 2.17 7.85
CA SER A 265 21.68 3.11 7.80
C SER A 265 23.01 2.37 7.98
N PHE A 266 23.10 1.43 8.92
CA PHE A 266 24.31 0.62 9.11
C PHE A 266 24.61 -0.27 7.91
N ALA A 267 23.59 -0.93 7.33
CA ALA A 267 23.75 -1.76 6.13
C ALA A 267 24.27 -0.98 4.92
N ALA A 268 23.87 0.28 4.78
CA ALA A 268 24.29 1.14 3.66
C ALA A 268 25.80 1.44 3.66
N VAL A 269 26.44 1.44 4.84
CA VAL A 269 27.85 1.79 5.00
C VAL A 269 28.73 0.60 5.36
N ALA A 270 28.14 -0.48 5.87
CA ALA A 270 28.84 -1.70 6.21
C ALA A 270 29.03 -2.58 4.97
N SER A 271 30.27 -2.85 4.58
CA SER A 271 30.58 -3.73 3.46
C SER A 271 30.01 -5.15 3.66
N GLY A 272 29.27 -5.68 2.67
CA GLY A 272 28.74 -7.04 2.65
C GLY A 272 27.36 -7.23 3.31
N LYS A 273 26.63 -8.29 2.93
CA LYS A 273 25.22 -8.52 3.31
C LYS A 273 25.03 -8.75 4.82
N LEU A 274 23.94 -8.22 5.37
CA LEU A 274 23.46 -8.58 6.71
C LEU A 274 22.76 -9.95 6.67
N ASN A 275 23.05 -10.83 7.63
CA ASN A 275 22.47 -12.16 7.70
C ASN A 275 21.09 -12.17 8.38
N ILE A 276 20.16 -11.38 7.84
CA ILE A 276 18.79 -11.28 8.36
C ILE A 276 17.88 -12.17 7.49
N PRO A 277 17.09 -13.08 8.08
CA PRO A 277 16.13 -13.88 7.32
C PRO A 277 15.10 -13.01 6.59
N GLY A 278 14.87 -13.33 5.32
CA GLY A 278 13.98 -12.54 4.45
C GLY A 278 12.54 -12.47 4.98
N GLU A 279 12.04 -13.52 5.65
CA GLU A 279 10.71 -13.50 6.24
C GLU A 279 10.55 -12.46 7.36
N LYS A 280 11.62 -12.18 8.14
CA LYS A 280 11.59 -11.16 9.19
C LYS A 280 11.50 -9.75 8.59
N ILE A 281 12.22 -9.51 7.49
CA ILE A 281 12.14 -8.25 6.72
C ILE A 281 10.72 -8.06 6.18
N LEU A 282 10.17 -9.09 5.55
CA LEU A 282 8.82 -9.04 5.00
C LEU A 282 7.76 -8.80 6.08
N GLY A 283 7.84 -9.46 7.23
CA GLY A 283 6.85 -9.23 8.29
C GLY A 283 7.00 -7.88 9.00
N LEU A 284 8.19 -7.28 9.04
CA LEU A 284 8.35 -5.88 9.47
C LEU A 284 7.68 -4.92 8.48
N ALA A 285 7.83 -5.16 7.18
CA ALA A 285 7.11 -4.40 6.16
C ALA A 285 5.58 -4.55 6.33
N LYS A 286 5.09 -5.77 6.58
CA LYS A 286 3.67 -6.01 6.90
C LYS A 286 3.22 -5.25 8.14
N PHE A 287 4.04 -5.16 9.18
CA PHE A 287 3.70 -4.44 10.41
C PHE A 287 3.46 -2.95 10.13
N PHE A 288 4.38 -2.30 9.42
CA PHE A 288 4.20 -0.90 9.04
C PHE A 288 3.02 -0.70 8.07
N LEU A 289 2.82 -1.61 7.12
CA LEU A 289 1.70 -1.53 6.16
C LEU A 289 0.32 -1.83 6.78
N GLY A 290 0.28 -2.63 7.83
CA GLY A 290 -0.96 -2.98 8.54
C GLY A 290 -1.52 -1.85 9.40
N ILE A 291 -0.70 -0.83 9.69
CA ILE A 291 -1.12 0.36 10.43
C ILE A 291 -1.80 1.32 9.45
N GLY A 292 -3.14 1.32 9.42
CA GLY A 292 -3.90 2.13 8.45
C GLY A 292 -3.73 3.64 8.62
N LEU A 293 -4.24 4.20 9.74
CA LEU A 293 -4.08 5.61 10.07
C LEU A 293 -3.30 5.75 11.39
N PRO A 294 -2.14 6.42 11.40
CA PRO A 294 -1.35 6.61 12.61
C PRO A 294 -2.11 7.44 13.64
N GLY A 295 -2.07 7.02 14.90
CA GLY A 295 -2.80 7.67 16.00
C GLY A 295 -2.16 8.97 16.51
N SER A 296 -0.93 9.27 16.09
CA SER A 296 -0.18 10.47 16.46
C SER A 296 0.73 10.94 15.33
N ALA A 297 1.17 12.20 15.40
CA ALA A 297 2.15 12.76 14.47
C ALA A 297 3.49 11.99 14.49
N LYS A 298 3.94 11.60 15.69
CA LYS A 298 5.16 10.80 15.87
C LYS A 298 5.04 9.42 15.23
N ASP A 299 3.90 8.74 15.39
CA ASP A 299 3.66 7.45 14.74
C ASP A 299 3.61 7.59 13.21
N CYS A 300 3.01 8.67 12.70
CA CYS A 300 2.99 8.97 11.28
C CYS A 300 4.42 9.11 10.73
N PHE A 301 5.24 9.94 11.37
CA PHE A 301 6.64 10.13 11.01
C PHE A 301 7.44 8.83 11.03
N ASN A 302 7.30 8.05 12.12
CA ASN A 302 7.98 6.76 12.27
C ASN A 302 7.56 5.73 11.23
N GLN A 303 6.31 5.76 10.76
CA GLN A 303 5.82 4.83 9.75
C GLN A 303 6.36 5.17 8.35
N ILE A 304 6.39 6.46 7.98
CA ILE A 304 6.73 6.89 6.61
C ILE A 304 8.24 7.03 6.36
N GLU A 305 9.05 7.27 7.39
CA GLU A 305 10.52 7.45 7.21
C GLU A 305 11.26 6.12 7.04
N VAL A 306 10.60 4.97 7.26
CA VAL A 306 11.25 3.65 7.39
C VAL A 306 11.18 2.81 6.11
N PHE A 307 10.16 2.98 5.28
CA PHE A 307 10.02 2.21 4.04
C PHE A 307 9.35 3.03 2.93
N VAL A 308 9.75 2.74 1.69
CA VAL A 308 9.01 3.14 0.50
C VAL A 308 8.38 1.89 -0.13
N PRO A 309 7.21 1.43 0.35
CA PRO A 309 6.49 0.32 -0.28
C PRO A 309 6.21 0.61 -1.74
N LEU A 310 6.30 -0.42 -2.58
CA LEU A 310 5.77 -0.38 -3.92
C LEU A 310 4.31 -0.80 -3.89
N VAL A 311 3.50 -0.02 -4.59
CA VAL A 311 2.06 -0.21 -4.72
C VAL A 311 1.77 -0.61 -6.15
N LEU A 312 1.17 -1.79 -6.30
CA LEU A 312 0.63 -2.25 -7.57
C LEU A 312 -0.81 -1.79 -7.68
N SER A 313 -1.17 -1.22 -8.83
CA SER A 313 -2.55 -0.83 -9.12
C SER A 313 -2.93 -1.12 -10.57
N LEU A 314 -4.23 -1.29 -10.81
CA LEU A 314 -4.79 -1.45 -12.15
C LEU A 314 -5.57 -0.18 -12.53
N PRO A 315 -5.17 0.53 -13.60
CA PRO A 315 -5.88 1.71 -14.08
C PRO A 315 -7.32 1.40 -14.52
N SER A 316 -7.55 0.20 -15.08
CA SER A 316 -8.88 -0.33 -15.36
C SER A 316 -9.04 -1.68 -14.70
N LYS A 317 -10.23 -1.95 -14.15
CA LYS A 317 -10.62 -3.26 -13.63
C LYS A 317 -11.60 -3.98 -14.53
N VAL A 318 -12.01 -3.36 -15.64
CA VAL A 318 -12.96 -3.92 -16.60
C VAL A 318 -12.25 -4.08 -17.95
N PHE A 319 -12.30 -5.28 -18.51
CA PHE A 319 -11.59 -5.62 -19.75
C PHE A 319 -12.53 -6.32 -20.72
N SER A 320 -12.60 -5.84 -21.95
CA SER A 320 -13.42 -6.41 -23.02
C SER A 320 -12.60 -7.38 -23.88
N LEU A 321 -13.06 -8.64 -23.95
CA LEU A 321 -12.54 -9.63 -24.90
C LEU A 321 -12.84 -9.23 -26.36
N THR A 322 -13.94 -8.52 -26.60
CA THR A 322 -14.34 -8.10 -27.94
C THR A 322 -13.48 -6.96 -28.46
N SER A 323 -13.13 -6.00 -27.59
CA SER A 323 -12.26 -4.86 -27.91
C SER A 323 -10.78 -5.23 -27.85
N LYS A 324 -10.45 -6.43 -27.33
CA LYS A 324 -9.08 -6.91 -27.08
C LYS A 324 -8.31 -5.98 -26.15
N ASP A 325 -8.96 -5.58 -25.06
CA ASP A 325 -8.33 -4.71 -24.08
C ASP A 325 -7.12 -5.40 -23.46
N GLN A 326 -6.06 -4.63 -23.24
CA GLN A 326 -4.85 -5.12 -22.57
C GLN A 326 -4.96 -4.88 -21.06
N LEU A 327 -4.48 -5.85 -20.29
CA LEU A 327 -4.25 -5.66 -18.87
C LEU A 327 -3.10 -4.68 -18.70
N LYS A 328 -3.36 -3.58 -17.98
CA LYS A 328 -2.35 -2.59 -17.60
C LYS A 328 -2.16 -2.61 -16.09
N VAL A 329 -0.92 -2.52 -15.66
CA VAL A 329 -0.50 -2.55 -14.27
C VAL A 329 0.49 -1.41 -14.06
N GLU A 330 0.18 -0.55 -13.11
CA GLU A 330 1.06 0.51 -12.65
C GLU A 330 1.70 0.10 -11.34
N VAL A 331 3.02 0.30 -11.24
CA VAL A 331 3.75 0.16 -10.00
C VAL A 331 4.34 1.50 -9.64
N THR A 332 3.91 2.04 -8.50
CA THR A 332 4.40 3.30 -7.96
C THR A 332 4.98 3.05 -6.58
N THR A 333 5.66 4.04 -6.02
CA THR A 333 5.83 4.06 -4.56
C THR A 333 4.48 4.31 -3.87
N VAL A 334 4.40 4.02 -2.58
CA VAL A 334 3.23 4.39 -1.76
C VAL A 334 2.96 5.89 -1.80
N PHE A 335 3.97 6.72 -2.08
CA PHE A 335 3.84 8.17 -2.18
C PHE A 335 3.40 8.66 -3.58
N GLY A 336 3.22 7.74 -4.53
CA GLY A 336 2.81 8.03 -5.90
C GLY A 336 3.94 8.46 -6.84
N SER A 337 5.21 8.34 -6.42
CA SER A 337 6.35 8.54 -7.32
C SER A 337 6.62 7.31 -8.17
N ALA A 338 7.39 7.48 -9.26
CA ALA A 338 7.81 6.37 -10.12
C ALA A 338 8.58 5.32 -9.32
N ALA A 339 8.28 4.05 -9.57
CA ALA A 339 9.03 2.93 -9.02
C ALA A 339 10.41 2.79 -9.69
N PRO A 340 11.40 2.17 -9.02
CA PRO A 340 12.67 1.83 -9.65
C PRO A 340 12.50 0.76 -10.74
N PRO A 341 13.53 0.49 -11.56
CA PRO A 341 13.52 -0.62 -12.50
C PRO A 341 13.16 -1.97 -11.83
N LEU A 342 12.05 -2.57 -12.28
CA LEU A 342 11.47 -3.77 -11.70
C LEU A 342 10.82 -4.64 -12.78
N ARG A 343 10.41 -5.86 -12.40
CA ARG A 343 9.60 -6.76 -13.22
C ARG A 343 8.30 -7.08 -12.48
N VAL A 344 7.22 -7.19 -13.24
CA VAL A 344 5.91 -7.58 -12.74
C VAL A 344 5.51 -8.89 -13.39
N ASN A 345 5.19 -9.88 -12.57
CA ASN A 345 4.76 -11.21 -13.02
C ASN A 345 3.31 -11.45 -12.63
N LEU A 346 2.47 -11.86 -13.57
CA LEU A 346 1.19 -12.50 -13.25
C LEU A 346 1.48 -13.97 -12.92
N VAL A 347 1.35 -14.35 -11.65
CA VAL A 347 1.69 -15.70 -11.18
C VAL A 347 0.48 -16.63 -11.11
N GLN A 348 -0.72 -16.07 -10.94
CA GLN A 348 -1.94 -16.87 -10.82
C GLN A 348 -3.18 -16.10 -11.27
N VAL A 349 -4.17 -16.83 -11.79
CA VAL A 349 -5.52 -16.34 -12.03
C VAL A 349 -6.52 -17.24 -11.33
N LEU A 350 -7.39 -16.62 -10.52
CA LEU A 350 -8.44 -17.28 -9.76
C LEU A 350 -9.80 -16.88 -10.33
N GLY A 351 -10.72 -17.84 -10.42
CA GLY A 351 -12.12 -17.60 -10.72
C GLY A 351 -12.87 -17.02 -9.51
N SER A 352 -14.12 -16.61 -9.72
CA SER A 352 -14.97 -16.04 -8.67
C SER A 352 -15.25 -16.98 -7.49
N ASP A 353 -15.09 -18.29 -7.68
CA ASP A 353 -15.21 -19.33 -6.66
C ASP A 353 -13.85 -19.71 -6.04
N SER A 354 -12.85 -18.85 -6.23
CA SER A 354 -11.45 -19.06 -5.83
C SER A 354 -10.79 -20.29 -6.47
N LYS A 355 -11.41 -20.90 -7.49
CA LYS A 355 -10.75 -21.97 -8.24
C LYS A 355 -9.64 -21.41 -9.10
N VAL A 356 -8.52 -22.11 -9.06
CA VAL A 356 -7.35 -21.80 -9.89
C VAL A 356 -7.69 -22.05 -11.36
N ILE A 357 -7.63 -21.00 -12.16
CA ILE A 357 -7.83 -21.07 -13.62
C ILE A 357 -6.50 -21.35 -14.32
N THR A 358 -5.46 -20.63 -13.91
CA THR A 358 -4.09 -20.86 -14.39
C THR A 358 -3.07 -20.45 -13.31
N THR A 359 -1.93 -21.14 -13.29
CA THR A 359 -0.72 -20.84 -12.51
C THR A 359 0.48 -20.63 -13.42
N GLU A 360 0.25 -20.48 -14.73
CA GLU A 360 1.32 -20.17 -15.67
C GLU A 360 1.81 -18.76 -15.42
N THR A 361 3.05 -18.62 -14.93
CA THR A 361 3.67 -17.33 -14.68
C THR A 361 3.93 -16.60 -15.99
N LYS A 362 3.43 -15.37 -16.12
CA LYS A 362 3.66 -14.50 -17.27
C LYS A 362 4.25 -13.17 -16.83
N GLU A 363 5.43 -12.85 -17.34
CA GLU A 363 6.04 -11.53 -17.16
C GLU A 363 5.32 -10.50 -18.02
N LEU A 364 4.99 -9.36 -17.41
CA LEU A 364 4.36 -8.23 -18.11
C LEU A 364 5.42 -7.42 -18.86
N GLN A 365 5.07 -6.95 -20.06
CA GLN A 365 5.94 -6.10 -20.86
C GLN A 365 5.92 -4.67 -20.31
N PHE A 366 7.08 -4.01 -20.25
CA PHE A 366 7.17 -2.64 -19.76
C PHE A 366 7.15 -1.63 -20.91
N ASP A 367 6.23 -0.68 -20.84
CA ASP A 367 6.12 0.47 -21.72
C ASP A 367 6.85 1.66 -21.10
N LEU A 368 7.99 2.03 -21.68
CA LEU A 368 8.85 3.13 -21.23
C LEU A 368 8.18 4.49 -21.37
N ASP A 369 7.34 4.70 -22.39
CA ASP A 369 6.76 6.01 -22.69
C ASP A 369 5.64 6.35 -21.71
N ASN A 370 4.90 5.33 -21.27
CA ASN A 370 3.76 5.48 -20.36
C ASN A 370 4.08 5.08 -18.91
N ASN A 371 5.26 4.49 -18.65
CA ASN A 371 5.65 3.95 -17.35
C ASN A 371 4.65 2.91 -16.80
N VAL A 372 4.19 2.00 -17.67
CA VAL A 372 3.14 1.02 -17.38
C VAL A 372 3.58 -0.38 -17.80
N HIS A 373 3.26 -1.39 -16.99
CA HIS A 373 3.39 -2.79 -17.35
C HIS A 373 2.11 -3.30 -18.02
N TYR A 374 2.21 -4.04 -19.11
CA TYR A 374 1.04 -4.56 -19.82
C TYR A 374 1.15 -6.04 -20.21
N LEU A 375 -0.02 -6.67 -20.35
CA LEU A 375 -0.17 -8.05 -20.81
C LEU A 375 -1.45 -8.18 -21.65
N ASP A 376 -1.34 -8.88 -22.78
CA ASP A 376 -2.53 -9.31 -23.53
C ASP A 376 -3.25 -10.39 -22.74
N ILE A 377 -4.55 -10.23 -22.52
CA ILE A 377 -5.37 -11.18 -21.78
C ILE A 377 -5.84 -12.36 -22.63
N ALA A 378 -5.80 -12.26 -23.97
CA ALA A 378 -6.28 -13.32 -24.86
C ALA A 378 -5.54 -14.66 -24.64
N PRO A 379 -4.20 -14.70 -24.44
CA PRO A 379 -3.47 -15.93 -24.11
C PRO A 379 -3.81 -16.53 -22.74
N LEU A 380 -4.53 -15.83 -21.86
CA LEU A 380 -4.93 -16.37 -20.54
C LEU A 380 -6.12 -17.33 -20.64
N LYS A 381 -6.83 -17.37 -21.79
CA LYS A 381 -8.01 -18.21 -22.02
C LYS A 381 -9.12 -18.02 -20.96
N ILE A 382 -9.15 -16.84 -20.34
CA ILE A 382 -10.22 -16.41 -19.43
C ILE A 382 -11.42 -15.95 -20.24
N ASP A 383 -12.61 -16.26 -19.77
CA ASP A 383 -13.87 -15.94 -20.47
C ASP A 383 -14.56 -14.75 -19.79
N VAL A 384 -15.76 -14.38 -20.23
CA VAL A 384 -16.60 -13.37 -19.57
C VAL A 384 -16.89 -13.81 -18.13
N GLY A 385 -16.56 -12.96 -17.15
CA GLY A 385 -16.69 -13.32 -15.74
C GLY A 385 -15.93 -12.41 -14.79
N LYS A 386 -15.90 -12.82 -13.52
CA LYS A 386 -15.14 -12.16 -12.44
C LYS A 386 -13.93 -13.02 -12.10
N TYR A 387 -12.77 -12.38 -11.98
CA TYR A 387 -11.51 -13.06 -11.68
C TYR A 387 -10.70 -12.28 -10.65
N SER A 388 -9.81 -12.97 -9.97
CA SER A 388 -8.75 -12.36 -9.17
C SER A 388 -7.40 -12.71 -9.80
N LEU A 389 -6.60 -11.69 -10.10
CA LEU A 389 -5.25 -11.81 -10.63
C LEU A 389 -4.26 -11.69 -9.48
N VAL A 390 -3.29 -12.60 -9.40
CA VAL A 390 -2.22 -12.56 -8.40
C VAL A 390 -0.92 -12.18 -9.11
N PHE A 391 -0.31 -11.09 -8.66
CA PHE A 391 0.91 -10.53 -9.19
C PHE A 391 2.06 -10.66 -8.20
N GLU A 392 3.29 -10.70 -8.71
CA GLU A 392 4.51 -10.64 -7.94
C GLU A 392 5.46 -9.59 -8.55
N ILE A 393 6.10 -8.80 -7.71
CA ILE A 393 7.04 -7.75 -8.11
C ILE A 393 8.46 -8.19 -7.73
N SER A 394 9.39 -8.08 -8.66
CA SER A 394 10.82 -8.32 -8.41
C SER A 394 11.65 -7.13 -8.85
N LEU A 395 12.57 -6.69 -7.98
CA LEU A 395 13.48 -5.60 -8.29
C LEU A 395 14.61 -6.10 -9.20
N GLN A 396 15.00 -5.31 -10.20
CA GLN A 396 16.08 -5.71 -11.12
C GLN A 396 17.47 -5.51 -10.52
N GLU A 397 17.60 -4.58 -9.59
CA GLU A 397 18.86 -4.20 -8.96
C GLU A 397 18.82 -4.52 -7.46
N GLN A 398 19.87 -5.19 -6.98
CA GLN A 398 19.95 -5.63 -5.59
C GLN A 398 20.06 -4.46 -4.59
N GLU A 399 20.61 -3.32 -5.04
CA GLU A 399 20.70 -2.10 -4.25
C GLU A 399 19.32 -1.51 -3.91
N HIS A 400 18.29 -1.81 -4.71
CA HIS A 400 16.93 -1.36 -4.46
C HIS A 400 16.20 -2.23 -3.41
N GLU A 401 16.66 -3.44 -3.12
CA GLU A 401 16.02 -4.35 -2.14
C GLU A 401 16.05 -3.79 -0.71
N THR A 402 17.00 -2.90 -0.41
CA THR A 402 17.13 -2.25 0.90
C THR A 402 16.32 -0.95 0.99
N ILE A 403 15.79 -0.45 -0.14
CA ILE A 403 15.09 0.83 -0.24
C ILE A 403 13.58 0.61 -0.43
N TYR A 404 13.21 -0.37 -1.26
CA TYR A 404 11.83 -0.60 -1.68
C TYR A 404 11.31 -1.95 -1.20
N ALA A 405 10.08 -1.96 -0.68
CA ALA A 405 9.39 -3.20 -0.31
C ALA A 405 8.39 -3.58 -1.42
N THR A 406 8.54 -4.77 -2.01
CA THR A 406 7.72 -5.24 -3.14
C THR A 406 6.33 -5.75 -2.72
N GLY A 407 6.08 -5.92 -1.42
CA GLY A 407 4.80 -6.41 -0.88
C GLY A 407 4.54 -7.90 -1.10
N GLY A 408 5.45 -8.64 -1.74
CA GLY A 408 5.26 -10.06 -2.07
C GLY A 408 4.23 -10.26 -3.16
N THR A 409 3.13 -10.98 -2.84
CA THR A 409 2.04 -11.24 -3.80
C THR A 409 0.89 -10.25 -3.63
N ASN A 410 0.46 -9.66 -4.75
CA ASN A 410 -0.61 -8.66 -4.80
C ASN A 410 -1.82 -9.25 -5.54
N THR A 411 -3.00 -9.24 -4.91
CA THR A 411 -4.23 -9.82 -5.52
C THR A 411 -5.21 -8.73 -5.92
N GLU A 412 -5.61 -8.71 -7.18
CA GLU A 412 -6.48 -7.69 -7.75
C GLU A 412 -7.69 -8.28 -8.47
N ALA A 413 -8.88 -7.79 -8.15
CA ALA A 413 -10.13 -8.24 -8.76
C ALA A 413 -10.38 -7.53 -10.09
N ILE A 414 -10.76 -8.29 -11.12
CA ILE A 414 -11.09 -7.80 -12.45
C ILE A 414 -12.42 -8.37 -12.96
N PHE A 415 -13.00 -7.67 -13.93
CA PHE A 415 -14.21 -8.05 -14.64
C PHE A 415 -13.89 -8.17 -16.13
N VAL A 416 -14.09 -9.36 -16.67
CA VAL A 416 -13.93 -9.61 -18.10
C VAL A 416 -15.32 -9.55 -18.74
N THR A 417 -15.48 -8.68 -19.71
CA THR A 417 -16.70 -8.46 -20.48
C THR A 417 -16.50 -8.87 -21.93
N GLY A 418 -17.59 -8.97 -22.68
CA GLY A 418 -17.54 -9.28 -24.10
C GLY A 418 -18.93 -9.31 -24.68
N LEU A 419 -18.99 -9.19 -26.01
CA LEU A 419 -20.22 -9.32 -26.76
C LEU A 419 -20.71 -10.76 -26.68
N ILE A 420 -21.82 -10.95 -25.98
CA ILE A 420 -22.51 -12.24 -25.87
C ILE A 420 -23.31 -12.46 -27.14
N LYS A 421 -23.12 -13.61 -27.78
CA LYS A 421 -23.87 -13.99 -28.97
C LYS A 421 -25.15 -14.70 -28.53
N VAL A 422 -26.23 -14.39 -29.25
CA VAL A 422 -27.47 -15.15 -29.19
C VAL A 422 -27.41 -16.19 -30.29
N ASP A 423 -27.43 -17.46 -29.91
CA ASP A 423 -27.35 -18.62 -30.79
C ASP A 423 -28.57 -19.51 -30.59
N LYS A 424 -28.85 -20.35 -31.60
CA LYS A 424 -29.93 -21.36 -31.57
C LYS A 424 -31.28 -20.79 -31.13
N ALA A 425 -31.61 -19.60 -31.63
CA ALA A 425 -32.91 -19.02 -31.38
C ALA A 425 -33.98 -19.83 -32.12
N GLU A 426 -35.06 -20.16 -31.42
CA GLU A 426 -36.17 -20.96 -31.89
C GLU A 426 -37.46 -20.28 -31.45
N ILE A 427 -38.40 -20.15 -32.38
CA ILE A 427 -39.76 -19.68 -32.09
C ILE A 427 -40.75 -20.77 -32.44
N GLY A 428 -41.79 -20.91 -31.64
CA GLY A 428 -42.81 -21.91 -31.88
C GLY A 428 -44.11 -21.61 -31.15
N ILE A 429 -45.07 -22.49 -31.37
CA ILE A 429 -46.37 -22.46 -30.71
C ILE A 429 -46.51 -23.73 -29.86
N SER A 430 -46.92 -23.57 -28.60
CA SER A 430 -47.12 -24.67 -27.66
C SER A 430 -48.51 -24.67 -27.05
N ASP A 431 -49.10 -25.86 -26.90
CA ASP A 431 -50.34 -26.08 -26.16
C ASP A 431 -50.10 -26.07 -24.65
N ASN A 432 -51.04 -25.47 -23.90
CA ASN A 432 -50.96 -25.29 -22.44
C ASN A 432 -50.84 -26.60 -21.63
N ASP A 433 -51.27 -27.74 -22.17
CA ASP A 433 -51.51 -28.95 -21.36
C ASP A 433 -50.44 -30.04 -21.46
N ALA A 434 -49.50 -29.98 -22.42
CA ALA A 434 -48.60 -31.12 -22.70
C ALA A 434 -47.10 -30.80 -22.82
N GLY A 435 -46.67 -29.53 -22.88
CA GLY A 435 -45.25 -29.17 -23.05
C GLY A 435 -44.61 -29.64 -24.37
N THR A 436 -45.34 -30.36 -25.22
CA THR A 436 -44.96 -30.74 -26.59
C THR A 436 -45.23 -29.58 -27.53
N VAL A 437 -44.18 -29.14 -28.23
CA VAL A 437 -44.25 -28.05 -29.21
C VAL A 437 -44.75 -28.60 -30.55
N GLU A 438 -45.83 -28.06 -31.10
CA GLU A 438 -46.43 -28.54 -32.36
C GLU A 438 -45.60 -28.14 -33.59
N SER A 439 -44.97 -26.96 -33.56
CA SER A 439 -44.05 -26.51 -34.59
C SER A 439 -42.98 -25.57 -34.03
N VAL A 440 -41.71 -25.85 -34.33
CA VAL A 440 -40.56 -25.01 -33.98
C VAL A 440 -39.89 -24.55 -35.27
N GLN A 441 -39.70 -23.25 -35.41
CA GLN A 441 -38.93 -22.64 -36.49
C GLN A 441 -37.65 -22.04 -35.91
N LYS A 442 -36.51 -22.40 -36.51
CA LYS A 442 -35.22 -21.78 -36.16
C LYS A 442 -35.16 -20.37 -36.74
N ILE A 443 -34.78 -19.41 -35.92
CA ILE A 443 -34.56 -18.02 -36.34
C ILE A 443 -33.09 -17.69 -36.19
N ASP A 444 -32.57 -16.97 -37.19
CA ASP A 444 -31.30 -16.25 -37.05
C ASP A 444 -31.59 -14.80 -36.67
N LEU A 445 -31.50 -14.47 -35.38
CA LEU A 445 -31.79 -13.13 -34.85
C LEU A 445 -30.78 -12.06 -35.29
N GLN A 446 -29.71 -12.43 -36.03
CA GLN A 446 -28.74 -11.49 -36.58
C GLN A 446 -29.06 -11.08 -38.03
N LYS A 447 -30.12 -11.64 -38.62
CA LYS A 447 -30.56 -11.38 -39.98
C LYS A 447 -32.02 -10.99 -40.00
N ASP A 448 -32.40 -10.17 -40.98
CA ASP A 448 -33.80 -9.88 -41.30
C ASP A 448 -34.54 -11.20 -41.63
N THR A 449 -35.14 -11.82 -40.62
CA THR A 449 -35.80 -13.11 -40.72
C THR A 449 -37.28 -12.92 -40.43
N SER A 450 -38.11 -13.14 -41.43
CA SER A 450 -39.57 -13.11 -41.27
C SER A 450 -40.08 -14.53 -41.03
N VAL A 451 -40.84 -14.70 -39.95
CA VAL A 451 -41.49 -15.96 -39.59
C VAL A 451 -42.99 -15.71 -39.42
N SER A 452 -43.81 -16.53 -40.08
CA SER A 452 -45.27 -16.47 -39.97
C SER A 452 -45.75 -17.58 -39.06
N LEU A 453 -46.46 -17.21 -37.99
CA LEU A 453 -47.01 -18.10 -36.97
C LEU A 453 -48.50 -17.80 -36.80
N SER A 454 -49.30 -18.83 -36.55
CA SER A 454 -50.75 -18.71 -36.31
C SER A 454 -51.10 -19.55 -35.10
N ALA A 455 -51.49 -18.89 -34.01
CA ALA A 455 -51.89 -19.53 -32.75
C ALA A 455 -53.39 -19.33 -32.50
N ASN A 456 -54.05 -20.35 -31.93
CA ASN A 456 -55.43 -20.22 -31.45
C ASN A 456 -55.49 -19.75 -29.98
N HIS A 457 -56.70 -19.65 -29.42
CA HIS A 457 -56.93 -19.17 -28.04
C HIS A 457 -56.54 -20.16 -26.92
N LEU A 458 -55.94 -21.30 -27.24
CA LEU A 458 -55.39 -22.26 -26.26
C LEU A 458 -53.87 -22.41 -26.38
N GLN A 459 -53.28 -21.73 -27.36
CA GLN A 459 -51.90 -21.85 -27.76
C GLN A 459 -51.08 -20.63 -27.34
N LYS A 460 -49.84 -20.86 -26.92
CA LYS A 460 -48.89 -19.83 -26.51
C LYS A 460 -47.72 -19.72 -27.46
N LEU A 461 -47.18 -18.51 -27.59
CA LEU A 461 -45.93 -18.28 -28.30
C LEU A 461 -44.77 -18.62 -27.36
N ARG A 462 -43.83 -19.44 -27.85
CA ARG A 462 -42.60 -19.80 -27.15
C ARG A 462 -41.40 -19.28 -27.93
N LEU A 463 -40.57 -18.47 -27.28
CA LEU A 463 -39.26 -18.09 -27.77
C LEU A 463 -38.19 -18.71 -26.88
N SER A 464 -37.27 -19.45 -27.48
CA SER A 464 -36.10 -20.00 -26.80
C SER A 464 -34.82 -19.60 -27.50
N PHE A 465 -33.74 -19.44 -26.74
CA PHE A 465 -32.41 -19.13 -27.28
C PHE A 465 -31.32 -19.59 -26.31
N GLN A 466 -30.10 -19.69 -26.84
CA GLN A 466 -28.89 -19.94 -26.07
C GLN A 466 -27.98 -18.72 -26.14
N LEU A 467 -27.39 -18.34 -25.02
CA LEU A 467 -26.36 -17.31 -24.97
C LEU A 467 -24.98 -17.95 -24.97
N SER A 468 -24.07 -17.43 -25.78
CA SER A 468 -22.69 -17.90 -25.84
C SER A 468 -21.69 -16.75 -25.67
N THR A 469 -20.60 -17.04 -24.96
CA THR A 469 -19.51 -16.10 -24.75
C THR A 469 -18.63 -15.97 -26.00
N PRO A 470 -17.74 -14.95 -26.09
CA PRO A 470 -16.76 -14.85 -27.18
C PRO A 470 -15.87 -16.09 -27.36
N LEU A 471 -15.64 -16.88 -26.30
CA LEU A 471 -14.90 -18.15 -26.36
C LEU A 471 -15.78 -19.36 -26.72
N GLY A 472 -17.06 -19.14 -27.04
CA GLY A 472 -18.01 -20.18 -27.48
C GLY A 472 -18.58 -21.03 -26.34
N LYS A 473 -18.45 -20.61 -25.08
CA LYS A 473 -19.05 -21.31 -23.93
C LYS A 473 -20.47 -20.84 -23.69
N THR A 474 -21.33 -21.72 -23.19
CA THR A 474 -22.69 -21.32 -22.76
C THR A 474 -22.60 -20.28 -21.64
N PHE A 475 -23.20 -19.12 -21.86
CA PHE A 475 -23.25 -18.04 -20.90
C PHE A 475 -24.51 -18.14 -20.03
N LYS A 476 -24.34 -17.94 -18.72
CA LYS A 476 -25.46 -17.88 -17.77
C LYS A 476 -25.58 -16.47 -17.22
N PRO A 477 -26.46 -15.63 -17.77
CA PRO A 477 -26.65 -14.27 -17.31
C PRO A 477 -27.28 -14.25 -15.91
N HIS A 478 -27.05 -13.16 -15.18
CA HIS A 478 -27.78 -12.90 -13.94
C HIS A 478 -29.25 -12.54 -14.23
N GLN A 479 -29.48 -11.79 -15.31
CA GLN A 479 -30.80 -11.38 -15.76
C GLN A 479 -30.78 -11.13 -17.27
N VAL A 480 -31.87 -11.46 -17.96
CA VAL A 480 -32.08 -11.17 -19.39
C VAL A 480 -33.37 -10.38 -19.54
N PHE A 481 -33.31 -9.34 -20.37
CA PHE A 481 -34.47 -8.57 -20.76
C PHE A 481 -34.72 -8.78 -22.25
N LEU A 482 -35.92 -9.21 -22.59
CA LEU A 482 -36.38 -9.33 -23.97
C LEU A 482 -37.31 -8.16 -24.28
N LYS A 483 -37.00 -7.42 -25.35
CA LYS A 483 -37.85 -6.34 -25.85
C LYS A 483 -38.49 -6.78 -27.16
N LEU A 484 -39.82 -6.86 -27.19
CA LEU A 484 -40.59 -7.09 -28.41
C LEU A 484 -41.25 -5.78 -28.84
N LYS A 485 -41.18 -5.47 -30.13
CA LYS A 485 -41.81 -4.28 -30.71
C LYS A 485 -42.77 -4.71 -31.79
N HIS A 486 -44.02 -4.29 -31.67
CA HIS A 486 -45.00 -4.50 -32.71
C HIS A 486 -44.79 -3.49 -33.83
N ASP A 487 -44.57 -3.95 -35.06
CA ASP A 487 -44.13 -3.04 -36.13
C ASP A 487 -45.23 -2.08 -36.59
N GLU A 488 -46.49 -2.51 -36.64
CA GLU A 488 -47.59 -1.64 -37.10
C GLU A 488 -47.98 -0.59 -36.05
N SER A 489 -48.12 -1.00 -34.78
CA SER A 489 -48.56 -0.11 -33.69
C SER A 489 -47.40 0.61 -32.99
N LYS A 490 -46.16 0.21 -33.26
CA LYS A 490 -44.93 0.66 -32.59
C LYS A 490 -44.92 0.46 -31.06
N VAL A 491 -45.87 -0.28 -30.50
CA VAL A 491 -45.92 -0.61 -29.06
C VAL A 491 -44.77 -1.55 -28.71
N GLU A 492 -44.12 -1.28 -27.58
CA GLU A 492 -42.98 -2.03 -27.08
C GLU A 492 -43.37 -2.75 -25.78
N HIS A 493 -43.04 -4.03 -25.69
CA HIS A 493 -43.21 -4.85 -24.50
C HIS A 493 -41.84 -5.33 -24.02
N LEU A 494 -41.58 -5.18 -22.73
CA LEU A 494 -40.34 -5.61 -22.08
C LEU A 494 -40.63 -6.76 -21.13
N PHE A 495 -39.95 -7.88 -21.32
CA PHE A 495 -40.08 -9.08 -20.53
C PHE A 495 -38.79 -9.36 -19.76
N VAL A 496 -38.93 -9.82 -18.52
CA VAL A 496 -37.81 -10.40 -17.76
C VAL A 496 -37.84 -11.90 -18.01
N VAL A 497 -36.78 -12.44 -18.60
CA VAL A 497 -36.72 -13.87 -18.91
C VAL A 497 -36.29 -14.65 -17.67
N PRO A 498 -37.09 -15.61 -17.17
CA PRO A 498 -36.68 -16.46 -16.07
C PRO A 498 -35.54 -17.37 -16.53
N GLY A 499 -34.35 -17.19 -15.95
CA GLY A 499 -33.16 -17.93 -16.37
C GLY A 499 -33.26 -19.42 -16.04
N SER A 500 -33.13 -20.29 -17.06
CA SER A 500 -32.94 -21.72 -16.86
C SER A 500 -31.49 -22.11 -17.16
N ALA A 501 -30.98 -23.13 -16.45
CA ALA A 501 -29.56 -23.47 -16.45
C ALA A 501 -28.97 -23.94 -17.80
N ARG A 502 -29.77 -24.03 -18.89
CA ARG A 502 -29.33 -24.49 -20.22
C ARG A 502 -30.02 -23.80 -21.41
N HIS A 503 -31.23 -23.25 -21.22
CA HIS A 503 -32.04 -22.62 -22.27
C HIS A 503 -32.88 -21.49 -21.65
N ASP A 504 -32.84 -20.31 -22.22
CA ASP A 504 -33.70 -19.21 -21.78
C ASP A 504 -35.01 -19.26 -22.56
N GLU A 505 -36.14 -19.05 -21.86
CA GLU A 505 -37.47 -19.29 -22.42
C GLU A 505 -38.47 -18.23 -21.96
N VAL A 506 -39.27 -17.71 -22.90
CA VAL A 506 -40.39 -16.82 -22.64
C VAL A 506 -41.65 -17.40 -23.26
N GLU A 507 -42.73 -17.49 -22.45
CA GLU A 507 -44.09 -17.79 -22.89
C GLU A 507 -44.94 -16.52 -22.81
N ASP A 508 -45.58 -16.12 -23.92
CA ASP A 508 -46.50 -14.98 -23.94
C ASP A 508 -47.82 -15.30 -24.68
N VAL A 509 -48.88 -14.53 -24.40
CA VAL A 509 -50.29 -14.91 -24.61
C VAL A 509 -51.09 -13.93 -25.52
N TYR A 510 -51.74 -14.53 -26.53
CA TYR A 510 -52.88 -14.16 -27.42
C TYR A 510 -52.76 -13.19 -28.61
N GLY A 511 -53.03 -13.74 -29.80
CA GLY A 511 -53.45 -13.04 -31.03
C GLY A 511 -52.71 -13.50 -32.30
N GLU A 512 -53.37 -13.53 -33.46
CA GLU A 512 -52.69 -13.67 -34.77
C GLU A 512 -51.69 -12.51 -34.91
N ALA A 513 -50.39 -12.80 -34.77
CA ALA A 513 -49.34 -11.81 -34.82
C ALA A 513 -48.36 -12.16 -35.95
N ARG A 514 -48.26 -11.29 -36.95
CA ARG A 514 -47.10 -11.25 -37.84
C ARG A 514 -45.95 -10.56 -37.10
N LEU A 515 -45.13 -11.35 -36.43
CA LEU A 515 -43.89 -10.87 -35.83
C LEU A 515 -42.81 -10.73 -36.92
N VAL A 516 -42.55 -9.50 -37.33
CA VAL A 516 -41.33 -9.18 -38.09
C VAL A 516 -40.25 -8.89 -37.06
N ILE A 517 -39.32 -9.81 -36.91
CA ILE A 517 -38.14 -9.62 -36.05
C ILE A 517 -37.05 -9.02 -36.94
N GLN A 518 -36.79 -7.72 -36.76
CA GLN A 518 -35.65 -7.02 -37.37
C GLN A 518 -34.46 -7.04 -36.43
#